data_AF-A0A6G7WDS4-F1
#
_entry.id   AF-A0A6G7WDS4-F1
#
_cell.length_a   1.000
_cell.length_b   1.000
_cell.length_c   1.000
_cell.angle_alpha   90.00
_cell.angle_beta   90.00
_cell.angle_gamma   90.00
#
_symmetry.space_group_name_H-M   'P 1'
#
loop_
_entity.id
_entity.type
_entity.pdbx_description
1 polymer ?
#
loop_
_entity_poly.entity_id
_entity_poly.type
_entity_poly.pdbx_seq_one_letter_code
_entity_poly.pdbx_strand_id
1 'polypeptide(L)'
;MSLLYLFGLFIVFFSFFLSSFQFLSILVVLENLNVLILLNSCLLDSSSGNLCFLVFIVVATIEVTLSLVVLSRLWSQNLITS
;
A
#
# COMPACT_ATOMS: atom_id res chain seq x y z
N MET A 1 -13.25 16.44 1.87
CA MET A 1 -12.15 15.61 1.34
C MET A 1 -11.36 14.88 2.43
N SER A 2 -11.09 15.47 3.61
CA SER A 2 -10.36 14.76 4.68
C SER A 2 -11.13 13.60 5.34
N LEU A 3 -12.47 13.68 5.45
CA LEU A 3 -13.28 12.67 6.15
C LEU A 3 -13.26 11.29 5.47
N LEU A 4 -13.34 11.26 4.13
CA LEU A 4 -13.22 10.03 3.33
C LEU A 4 -11.82 9.41 3.48
N TYR A 5 -10.77 10.23 3.46
CA TYR A 5 -9.40 9.78 3.67
C TYR A 5 -9.21 9.19 5.08
N LEU A 6 -9.74 9.85 6.11
CA LEU A 6 -9.70 9.38 7.49
C LEU A 6 -10.45 8.06 7.66
N PHE A 7 -11.63 7.93 7.03
CA PHE A 7 -12.40 6.69 7.05
C PHE A 7 -11.67 5.56 6.30
N GLY A 8 -11.09 5.84 5.15
CA GLY A 8 -10.26 4.89 4.40
C GLY A 8 -9.03 4.43 5.20
N LEU A 9 -8.35 5.34 5.89
CA LEU A 9 -7.22 5.03 6.77
C LEU A 9 -7.66 4.12 7.94
N PHE A 10 -8.84 4.39 8.52
CA PHE A 10 -9.39 3.55 9.58
C PHE A 10 -9.71 2.13 9.08
N ILE A 11 -10.28 2.00 7.87
CA ILE A 11 -10.55 0.70 7.24
C ILE A 11 -9.25 -0.06 7.02
N VAL A 12 -8.23 0.57 6.41
CA VAL A 12 -6.93 -0.05 6.15
C VAL A 12 -6.28 -0.51 7.46
N PHE A 13 -6.32 0.32 8.51
CA PHE A 13 -5.80 -0.04 9.82
C PHE A 13 -6.54 -1.24 10.43
N PHE A 14 -7.87 -1.27 10.33
CA PHE A 14 -8.67 -2.40 10.80
C PHE A 14 -8.39 -3.69 9.99
N SER A 15 -8.25 -3.57 8.68
CA SER A 15 -7.86 -4.68 7.79
C SER A 15 -6.47 -5.23 8.13
N PHE A 16 -5.54 -4.38 8.57
CA PHE A 16 -4.22 -4.83 9.04
C PHE A 16 -4.32 -5.76 10.25
N PHE A 17 -5.16 -5.42 11.26
CA PHE A 17 -5.37 -6.32 12.41
C PHE A 17 -6.09 -7.62 12.03
N LEU A 18 -7.00 -7.58 11.06
CA LEU A 18 -7.72 -8.77 10.59
C LEU A 18 -6.88 -9.70 9.70
N SER A 19 -5.76 -9.23 9.17
CA SER A 19 -4.91 -9.95 8.21
C SER A 19 -4.22 -11.21 8.78
N SER A 20 -4.39 -11.52 10.08
CA SER A 20 -3.77 -12.67 10.76
C SER A 20 -2.26 -12.82 10.53
N PHE A 21 -1.56 -11.70 10.28
CA PHE A 21 -0.13 -11.66 9.92
C PHE A 21 0.29 -12.50 8.72
N GLN A 22 -0.65 -12.94 7.87
CA GLN A 22 -0.29 -13.56 6.61
C GLN A 22 0.34 -12.51 5.70
N PHE A 23 1.56 -12.78 5.24
CA PHE A 23 2.35 -11.82 4.47
C PHE A 23 1.59 -11.28 3.25
N LEU A 24 0.90 -12.17 2.52
CA LEU A 24 0.16 -11.81 1.32
C LEU A 24 -1.05 -10.90 1.64
N SER A 25 -1.73 -11.16 2.76
CA SER A 25 -2.82 -10.31 3.23
C SER A 25 -2.32 -8.92 3.68
N ILE A 26 -1.13 -8.84 4.28
CA ILE A 26 -0.49 -7.55 4.61
C ILE A 26 -0.14 -6.75 3.35
N LEU A 27 0.36 -7.41 2.30
CA LEU A 27 0.64 -6.75 1.01
C LEU A 27 -0.61 -6.11 0.41
N VAL A 28 -1.74 -6.82 0.42
CA VAL A 28 -3.01 -6.29 -0.09
C VAL A 28 -3.45 -5.05 0.71
N VAL A 29 -3.24 -5.05 2.03
CA VAL A 29 -3.56 -3.90 2.88
C VAL A 29 -2.64 -2.70 2.58
N LEU A 30 -1.34 -2.94 2.37
CA LEU A 30 -0.38 -1.89 1.98
C LEU A 30 -0.70 -1.31 0.60
N GLU A 31 -1.12 -2.13 -0.35
CA GLU A 31 -1.52 -1.64 -1.68
C GLU A 31 -2.75 -0.74 -1.62
N ASN A 32 -3.74 -1.11 -0.81
CA ASN A 32 -4.91 -0.26 -0.55
C ASN A 32 -4.53 1.08 0.11
N LEU A 33 -3.51 1.09 0.98
CA LEU A 33 -2.96 2.32 1.55
C LEU A 33 -2.31 3.21 0.46
N ASN A 34 -1.51 2.62 -0.43
CA ASN A 34 -0.86 3.36 -1.52
C ASN A 34 -1.89 4.01 -2.46
N VAL A 35 -2.96 3.28 -2.81
CA VAL A 35 -4.06 3.83 -3.62
C VAL A 35 -4.74 4.99 -2.91
N LEU A 36 -5.00 4.87 -1.60
CA LEU A 36 -5.61 5.95 -0.81
C LEU A 36 -4.73 7.22 -0.80
N ILE A 37 -3.42 7.05 -0.62
CA ILE A 37 -2.43 8.16 -0.62
C ILE A 37 -2.38 8.81 -2.00
N LEU A 38 -2.31 8.02 -3.07
CA LEU A 38 -2.31 8.51 -4.45
C LEU A 38 -3.58 9.31 -4.76
N LEU A 39 -4.74 8.78 -4.39
CA LEU A 39 -6.02 9.44 -4.60
C LEU A 39 -6.10 10.76 -3.82
N ASN A 40 -5.60 10.79 -2.57
CA ASN A 40 -5.51 12.02 -1.80
C ASN A 40 -4.53 13.04 -2.42
N SER A 41 -3.37 12.59 -2.90
CA SER A 41 -2.39 13.46 -3.54
C SER A 41 -2.94 14.11 -4.81
N CYS A 42 -3.68 13.36 -5.63
CA CYS A 42 -4.33 13.85 -6.84
C CYS A 42 -5.43 14.88 -6.54
N LEU A 43 -6.19 14.67 -5.46
CA LEU A 43 -7.25 15.60 -5.07
C LEU A 43 -6.71 16.89 -4.41
N LEU A 44 -5.52 16.86 -3.82
CA LEU A 44 -4.89 18.02 -3.17
C LEU A 44 -4.12 18.89 -4.16
N ASP A 45 -3.47 18.29 -5.18
CA ASP A 45 -2.76 19.00 -6.25
C ASP A 45 -3.75 19.58 -7.27
N SER A 46 -4.38 20.71 -6.94
CA SER A 46 -5.20 21.49 -7.89
C SER A 46 -4.44 22.64 -8.58
N SER A 47 -3.23 22.99 -8.12
CA SER A 47 -2.48 24.15 -8.67
C SER A 47 -0.96 23.94 -8.85
N SER A 48 -0.33 23.01 -8.14
CA SER A 48 1.08 22.65 -8.30
C SER A 48 1.17 21.39 -9.16
N GLY A 49 1.72 21.48 -10.38
CA GLY A 49 1.65 20.40 -11.37
C GLY A 49 2.13 19.05 -10.87
N ASN A 50 1.22 18.20 -10.40
CA ASN A 50 1.23 16.75 -10.14
C ASN A 50 2.57 16.05 -9.77
N LEU A 51 3.58 16.77 -9.31
CA LEU A 51 4.90 16.24 -8.99
C LEU A 51 4.81 15.33 -7.76
N CYS A 52 3.99 15.70 -6.77
CA CYS A 52 3.75 14.87 -5.59
C CYS A 52 3.10 13.54 -5.99
N PHE A 53 2.08 13.58 -6.85
CA PHE A 53 1.44 12.37 -7.38
C PHE A 53 2.46 11.46 -8.09
N LEU A 54 3.35 12.04 -8.90
CA LEU A 54 4.39 11.30 -9.63
C LEU A 54 5.44 10.70 -8.69
N VAL A 55 5.83 11.40 -7.62
CA VAL A 55 6.74 10.83 -6.61
C VAL A 55 6.08 9.68 -5.88
N PHE A 56 4.81 9.83 -5.47
CA PHE A 56 4.08 8.77 -4.77
C PHE A 56 3.87 7.53 -5.64
N ILE A 57 3.61 7.66 -6.94
CA ILE A 57 3.44 6.50 -7.81
C ILE A 57 4.75 5.71 -7.94
N VAL A 58 5.89 6.40 -8.07
CA VAL A 58 7.20 5.74 -8.13
C VAL A 58 7.49 4.99 -6.84
N VAL A 59 7.27 5.63 -5.68
CA VAL A 59 7.49 4.97 -4.37
C VAL A 59 6.56 3.76 -4.20
N ALA A 60 5.29 3.86 -4.60
CA ALA A 60 4.34 2.75 -4.53
C ALA A 60 4.79 1.56 -5.40
N THR A 61 5.30 1.81 -6.62
CA THR A 61 5.81 0.73 -7.47
C THR A 61 7.07 0.06 -6.91
N ILE A 62 7.95 0.83 -6.26
CA ILE A 62 9.14 0.28 -5.60
C ILE A 62 8.73 -0.60 -4.41
N GLU A 63 7.76 -0.16 -3.61
CA GLU A 63 7.23 -0.93 -2.48
C GLU A 63 6.67 -2.28 -2.95
N VAL A 64 5.78 -2.29 -3.95
CA VAL A 64 5.19 -3.54 -4.48
C VAL A 64 6.25 -4.48 -5.08
N THR A 65 7.21 -3.94 -5.84
CA THR A 65 8.27 -4.78 -6.44
C THR A 65 9.18 -5.40 -5.38
N LEU A 66 9.59 -4.64 -4.36
CA LEU A 66 10.39 -5.17 -3.24
C LEU A 66 9.61 -6.21 -2.44
N SER A 67 8.35 -5.91 -2.13
CA SER A 67 7.42 -6.81 -1.44
C SER A 67 7.27 -8.16 -2.16
N LEU A 68 7.10 -8.15 -3.49
CA LEU A 68 7.03 -9.36 -4.30
C LEU A 68 8.36 -10.11 -4.39
N VAL A 69 9.49 -9.39 -4.46
CA VAL A 69 10.81 -10.04 -4.41
C VAL A 69 11.00 -10.76 -3.07
N VAL A 70 10.68 -10.14 -1.95
CA VAL A 70 10.74 -10.77 -0.63
C VAL A 70 9.82 -11.99 -0.57
N LEU A 71 8.59 -11.88 -1.07
CA LEU A 71 7.64 -13.00 -1.14
C LEU A 71 8.22 -14.17 -1.94
N SER A 72 8.81 -13.89 -3.11
CA SER A 72 9.39 -14.92 -3.97
C SER A 72 10.57 -15.64 -3.29
N ARG A 73 11.36 -14.92 -2.48
CA ARG A 73 12.49 -15.49 -1.73
C ARG A 73 11.99 -16.36 -0.57
N LEU A 74 11.01 -15.87 0.20
CA LEU A 74 10.39 -16.63 1.29
C LEU A 74 9.74 -17.92 0.78
N TRP A 75 9.05 -17.84 -0.35
CA TRP A 75 8.48 -19.00 -1.02
C TRP A 75 9.56 -19.99 -1.49
N SER A 76 10.62 -19.50 -2.13
CA SER A 76 11.73 -20.34 -2.61
C SER A 76 12.49 -21.05 -1.50
N GLN A 77 12.48 -20.53 -0.28
CA GLN A 77 13.17 -21.13 0.86
C GLN A 77 12.34 -22.19 1.60
N ASN A 78 11.12 -22.53 1.14
CA ASN A 78 10.21 -23.49 1.77
C ASN A 78 9.93 -23.23 3.28
N LEU A 79 10.19 -22.01 3.77
CA LEU A 79 9.86 -21.60 5.15
C LEU A 79 8.35 -21.44 5.39
N ILE A 80 7.54 -21.59 4.34
CA ILE A 80 6.08 -21.50 4.37
C ILE A 80 5.44 -22.90 4.39
N THR A 81 6.21 -23.96 4.08
CA THR A 81 5.72 -25.35 4.01
C THR A 81 6.17 -26.24 5.18
N SER A 82 6.88 -25.69 6.17
CA SER A 82 7.28 -26.40 7.41
C SER A 82 6.49 -25.93 8.61
#